data_AF-A0AAE0CVJ7-F1
#
_entry.id   AF-A0AAE0CVJ7-F1
#
_cell.length_a   1.000
_cell.length_b   1.000
_cell.length_c   1.000
_cell.angle_alpha   90.00
_cell.angle_beta   90.00
_cell.angle_gamma   90.00
#
_symmetry.space_group_name_H-M   'P 1'
#
loop_
_entity.id
_entity.type
_entity.pdbx_description
1 polymer ?
#
loop_
_entity_poly.entity_id
_entity_poly.type
_entity_poly.pdbx_seq_one_letter_code
_entity_poly.pdbx_strand_id
1 'polypeptide(L)'
;MFWFSGKHLRTSSKEEDKADVNPQPFDPKNHFQQFEIIPRKSRGYFFSKSVDPDGFPPTLLRRKGWNLVTKTAHNNLELEEAPGLDIELRSFLPDFDKLSLSNKQSSKPVIVGKWYIPFIFIKEGMLKDQMTRSMYYETTLEQRWERIFECNRNNGHNKDNVVVDVSIEIEVVSLFGGDQKETTTVMLSDQYEKRMVDGVMWFKSDSRSDNVGLRSEIVERMIWEEERFGWVRGNERQVSVKREEQFGGVHGWKKLGC
;
A
#
# COMPACT_ATOMS: atom_id res chain seq x y z
N MET A 1 10.67 -30.83 4.11
CA MET A 1 11.07 -32.07 3.43
C MET A 1 9.94 -33.08 3.56
N PHE A 2 9.05 -33.20 2.57
CA PHE A 2 8.22 -34.40 2.36
C PHE A 2 7.84 -34.50 0.88
N TRP A 3 7.69 -35.74 0.45
CA TRP A 3 7.90 -36.28 -0.89
C TRP A 3 6.74 -36.09 -1.87
N PHE A 4 7.06 -36.00 -3.16
CA PHE A 4 6.15 -36.29 -4.26
C PHE A 4 5.99 -37.81 -4.42
N SER A 5 4.75 -38.27 -4.60
CA SER A 5 4.46 -39.56 -5.21
C SER A 5 3.15 -39.48 -5.97
N GLY A 6 3.19 -39.93 -7.23
CA GLY A 6 2.11 -40.79 -7.69
C GLY A 6 1.22 -40.27 -8.82
N LYS A 7 1.58 -40.73 -10.02
CA LYS A 7 0.69 -41.30 -11.06
C LYS A 7 -0.08 -40.31 -11.94
N HIS A 8 0.38 -40.25 -13.19
CA HIS A 8 -0.42 -39.89 -14.36
C HIS A 8 -1.71 -40.71 -14.40
N LEU A 9 -2.83 -40.06 -14.10
CA LEU A 9 -4.16 -40.49 -14.54
C LEU A 9 -4.62 -39.50 -15.62
N ARG A 10 -4.61 -39.94 -16.87
CA ARG A 10 -5.39 -39.27 -17.93
C ARG A 10 -6.84 -39.65 -17.72
N THR A 11 -7.57 -38.83 -16.98
CA THR A 11 -9.03 -38.82 -17.05
C THR A 11 -9.42 -37.87 -18.18
N SER A 12 -9.85 -38.43 -19.31
CA SER A 12 -10.61 -37.68 -20.32
C SER A 12 -12.02 -37.48 -19.78
N SER A 13 -12.21 -36.54 -18.87
CA SER A 13 -13.54 -36.02 -18.54
C SER A 13 -14.01 -35.20 -19.74
N LYS A 14 -15.14 -35.61 -20.34
CA LYS A 14 -15.92 -34.71 -21.19
C LYS A 14 -16.21 -33.47 -20.33
N GLU A 15 -15.64 -32.33 -20.68
CA GLU A 15 -16.06 -31.05 -20.11
C GLU A 15 -17.53 -30.86 -20.50
N GLU A 16 -18.44 -31.03 -19.54
CA GLU A 16 -19.80 -30.53 -19.70
C GLU A 16 -19.73 -29.02 -19.94
N ASP A 17 -20.42 -28.55 -20.98
CA ASP A 17 -20.57 -27.12 -21.28
C ASP A 17 -21.42 -26.46 -20.17
N LYS A 18 -20.80 -26.21 -19.01
CA LYS A 18 -21.39 -25.43 -17.92
C LYS A 18 -21.30 -23.96 -18.26
N ALA A 19 -22.47 -23.34 -18.43
CA ALA A 19 -22.59 -21.91 -18.68
C ALA A 19 -21.92 -21.09 -17.57
N ASP A 20 -21.28 -19.98 -17.94
CA ASP A 20 -20.71 -19.06 -16.98
C ASP A 20 -21.82 -18.40 -16.16
N VAL A 21 -21.61 -18.31 -14.85
CA VAL A 21 -22.45 -17.50 -13.98
C VAL A 21 -22.21 -16.01 -14.24
N ASN A 22 -23.18 -15.16 -13.87
CA ASN A 22 -23.02 -13.72 -13.98
C ASN A 22 -21.76 -13.26 -13.22
N PRO A 23 -20.98 -12.29 -13.75
CA PRO A 23 -19.81 -11.75 -13.08
C PRO A 23 -20.17 -11.28 -11.67
N GLN A 24 -19.32 -11.64 -10.71
CA GLN A 24 -19.43 -11.22 -9.32
C GLN A 24 -18.30 -10.26 -8.98
N PRO A 25 -18.45 -9.43 -7.94
CA PRO A 25 -17.33 -8.66 -7.41
C PRO A 25 -16.13 -9.55 -7.11
N PHE A 26 -14.94 -9.01 -7.36
CA PHE A 26 -13.69 -9.70 -7.04
C PHE A 26 -13.57 -9.90 -5.52
N ASP A 27 -13.35 -11.15 -5.13
CA ASP A 27 -13.06 -11.58 -3.75
C ASP A 27 -11.86 -12.53 -3.74
N PRO A 28 -10.67 -12.12 -3.26
CA PRO A 28 -9.50 -12.96 -3.15
C PRO A 28 -9.68 -14.16 -2.24
N LYS A 29 -10.61 -14.11 -1.27
CA LYS A 29 -10.86 -15.22 -0.35
C LYS A 29 -11.74 -16.28 -1.02
N ASN A 30 -12.41 -15.93 -2.12
CA ASN A 30 -13.17 -16.87 -2.91
C ASN A 30 -12.24 -17.72 -3.79
N HIS A 31 -11.91 -18.92 -3.31
CA HIS A 31 -11.19 -19.95 -4.04
C HIS A 31 -11.74 -20.29 -5.44
N PHE A 32 -13.04 -20.10 -5.70
CA PHE A 32 -13.62 -20.29 -7.03
C PHE A 32 -13.24 -19.19 -8.03
N GLN A 33 -12.76 -18.03 -7.55
CA GLN A 33 -12.23 -16.94 -8.38
C GLN A 33 -10.70 -17.04 -8.58
N GLN A 34 -10.05 -18.06 -8.02
CA GLN A 34 -8.61 -18.27 -8.16
C GLN A 34 -8.31 -19.33 -9.22
N PHE A 35 -7.37 -19.00 -10.11
CA PHE A 35 -7.00 -19.86 -11.24
C PHE A 35 -5.49 -19.94 -11.38
N GLU A 36 -4.98 -21.14 -11.65
CA GLU A 36 -3.57 -21.34 -12.00
C GLU A 36 -3.42 -21.31 -13.52
N ILE A 37 -2.54 -20.42 -14.00
CA ILE A 37 -2.19 -20.33 -15.42
C ILE A 37 -1.03 -21.28 -15.68
N ILE A 38 -1.25 -22.27 -16.54
CA ILE A 38 -0.28 -23.33 -16.82
C ILE A 38 0.22 -23.20 -18.27
N PRO A 39 1.54 -23.04 -18.48
CA PRO A 39 2.11 -23.01 -19.81
C PRO A 39 2.11 -24.42 -20.43
N ARG A 40 1.68 -24.50 -21.69
CA ARG A 40 1.75 -25.72 -22.49
C ARG A 40 3.14 -25.82 -23.12
N LYS A 41 3.90 -26.83 -22.68
CA LYS A 41 5.32 -27.08 -22.99
C LYS A 41 5.73 -26.97 -24.47
N SER A 42 4.84 -27.19 -25.42
CA SER A 42 5.22 -27.39 -26.83
C SER A 42 4.86 -26.27 -27.79
N ARG A 43 4.07 -25.26 -27.40
CA ARG A 43 3.48 -24.33 -28.38
C ARG A 43 3.21 -22.89 -27.89
N GLY A 44 3.69 -22.48 -26.71
CA GLY A 44 3.44 -21.11 -26.19
C GLY A 44 1.98 -20.80 -25.84
N TYR A 45 1.14 -21.83 -25.78
CA TYR A 45 -0.25 -21.71 -25.32
C TYR A 45 -0.31 -21.83 -23.80
N PHE A 46 -1.32 -21.23 -23.21
CA PHE A 46 -1.65 -21.34 -21.80
C PHE A 46 -3.03 -21.98 -21.65
N PHE A 47 -3.19 -22.74 -20.57
CA PHE A 47 -4.51 -23.14 -20.10
C PHE A 47 -4.64 -22.71 -18.65
N SER A 48 -5.87 -22.63 -18.17
CA SER A 48 -6.14 -22.37 -16.77
C SER A 48 -6.80 -23.57 -16.12
N LYS A 49 -6.57 -23.75 -14.84
CA LYS A 49 -7.38 -24.63 -13.97
C LYS A 49 -7.84 -23.81 -12.78
N SER A 50 -9.00 -24.15 -12.22
CA SER A 50 -9.37 -23.60 -10.92
C SER A 50 -8.44 -24.15 -9.85
N VAL A 51 -8.15 -23.32 -8.84
CA VAL A 51 -7.47 -23.75 -7.63
C VAL A 51 -8.39 -24.68 -6.83
N ASP A 52 -9.70 -24.41 -6.83
CA ASP A 52 -10.69 -25.27 -6.22
C ASP A 52 -11.01 -26.49 -7.11
N PRO A 53 -11.04 -27.72 -6.57
CA PRO A 53 -11.36 -28.93 -7.35
C PRO A 53 -12.74 -28.93 -8.00
N ASP A 54 -13.72 -28.26 -7.38
CA ASP A 54 -15.10 -28.16 -7.88
C ASP A 54 -15.31 -26.90 -8.74
N GLY A 55 -14.31 -26.03 -8.79
CA GLY A 55 -14.31 -24.81 -9.59
C GLY A 55 -13.97 -25.04 -11.05
N PHE A 56 -14.46 -24.14 -11.92
CA PHE A 56 -14.05 -24.09 -13.31
C PHE A 56 -13.70 -22.65 -13.70
N PRO A 57 -12.64 -22.44 -14.49
CA PRO A 57 -12.32 -21.12 -15.01
C PRO A 57 -13.44 -20.56 -15.91
N PRO A 58 -13.59 -19.23 -15.97
CA PRO A 58 -14.47 -18.58 -16.94
C PRO A 58 -14.19 -19.08 -18.35
N THR A 59 -15.21 -19.08 -19.21
CA THR A 59 -15.12 -19.62 -20.57
C THR A 59 -13.94 -19.04 -21.37
N LEU A 60 -13.59 -17.77 -21.13
CA LEU A 60 -12.41 -17.13 -21.74
C LEU A 60 -11.10 -17.87 -21.43
N LEU A 61 -10.94 -18.36 -20.20
CA LEU A 61 -9.71 -19.02 -19.71
C LEU A 61 -9.75 -20.55 -19.86
N ARG A 62 -10.94 -21.14 -19.99
CA ARG A 62 -11.17 -22.58 -20.19
C ARG A 62 -10.90 -23.07 -21.61
N ARG A 63 -10.89 -22.18 -22.61
CA ARG A 63 -10.62 -22.53 -24.02
C ARG A 63 -9.31 -23.32 -24.16
N LYS A 64 -9.30 -24.31 -25.07
CA LYS A 64 -8.16 -25.19 -25.36
C LYS A 64 -6.96 -24.40 -25.89
N GLY A 65 -6.15 -23.88 -24.98
CA GLY A 65 -5.00 -23.06 -25.31
C GLY A 65 -5.40 -21.65 -25.70
N TRP A 66 -5.00 -20.67 -24.91
CA TRP A 66 -4.98 -19.26 -25.32
C TRP A 66 -3.53 -18.79 -25.42
N ASN A 67 -3.25 -17.87 -26.33
CA ASN A 67 -1.91 -17.28 -26.51
C ASN A 67 -1.89 -15.90 -25.86
N LEU A 68 -0.81 -15.57 -25.15
CA LEU A 68 -0.53 -14.20 -24.76
C LEU A 68 -0.01 -13.47 -26.00
N VAL A 69 -0.79 -12.53 -26.51
CA VAL A 69 -0.30 -11.59 -27.52
C VAL A 69 0.06 -10.31 -26.79
N THR A 70 1.34 -10.07 -26.58
CA THR A 70 1.85 -8.78 -26.12
C THR A 70 1.74 -7.78 -27.27
N LYS A 71 0.56 -7.18 -27.45
CA LYS A 71 0.44 -5.95 -28.23
C LYS A 71 0.82 -4.80 -27.32
N THR A 72 1.61 -3.86 -27.80
CA THR A 72 1.79 -2.56 -27.14
C THR A 72 0.40 -2.03 -26.80
N ALA A 73 0.14 -1.73 -25.52
CA ALA A 73 -1.19 -1.38 -25.05
C ALA A 73 -1.80 -0.31 -25.96
N HIS A 74 -3.02 -0.55 -26.46
CA HIS A 74 -3.67 0.32 -27.44
C HIS A 74 -3.92 1.77 -26.94
N ASN A 75 -3.62 2.06 -25.66
CA ASN A 75 -4.04 3.26 -24.94
C ASN A 75 -2.90 3.99 -24.21
N ASN A 76 -1.66 4.04 -24.76
CA ASN A 76 -0.54 4.76 -24.12
C ASN A 76 -0.40 4.41 -22.62
N LEU A 77 -0.48 3.12 -22.27
CA LEU A 77 -0.24 2.68 -20.90
C LEU A 77 1.27 2.77 -20.63
N GLU A 78 1.73 3.99 -20.40
CA GLU A 78 3.10 4.31 -20.00
C GLU A 78 3.18 4.19 -18.49
N LEU A 79 3.57 3.00 -18.03
CA LEU A 79 3.94 2.80 -16.63
C LEU A 79 5.42 3.15 -16.48
N GLU A 80 5.74 3.91 -15.45
CA GLU A 80 7.13 4.15 -15.06
C GLU A 80 7.73 2.89 -14.45
N GLU A 81 9.05 2.88 -14.28
CA GLU A 81 9.73 1.78 -13.60
C GLU A 81 9.30 1.71 -12.13
N ALA A 82 8.94 0.51 -11.67
CA ALA A 82 8.49 0.25 -10.32
C ALA A 82 9.16 -1.04 -9.81
N PRO A 83 10.43 -0.97 -9.37
CA PRO A 83 11.25 -2.14 -9.05
C PRO A 83 10.83 -2.83 -7.74
N GLY A 84 9.87 -2.28 -7.00
CA GLY A 84 9.46 -2.75 -5.69
C GLY A 84 10.17 -1.99 -4.58
N LEU A 85 10.52 -2.71 -3.50
CA LEU A 85 11.15 -2.14 -2.32
C LEU A 85 12.68 -2.06 -2.50
N ASP A 86 13.25 -0.88 -2.26
CA ASP A 86 14.68 -0.67 -2.16
C ASP A 86 15.14 -0.89 -0.71
N ILE A 87 15.63 -2.10 -0.43
CA ILE A 87 16.02 -2.51 0.92
C ILE A 87 17.24 -1.71 1.41
N GLU A 88 18.19 -1.42 0.52
CA GLU A 88 19.39 -0.68 0.86
C GLU A 88 19.03 0.76 1.22
N LEU A 89 18.29 1.45 0.34
CA LEU A 89 17.87 2.82 0.59
C LEU A 89 17.00 2.94 1.85
N ARG A 90 16.07 2.01 2.08
CA ARG A 90 15.22 1.99 3.27
C ARG A 90 16.01 1.80 4.57
N SER A 91 17.14 1.08 4.52
CA SER A 91 18.00 0.84 5.69
C SER A 91 18.74 2.09 6.17
N PHE A 92 18.84 3.12 5.33
CA PHE A 92 19.45 4.39 5.68
C PHE A 92 18.39 5.39 6.16
N LEU A 93 18.75 6.20 7.16
CA LEU A 93 17.92 7.33 7.54
C LEU A 93 18.00 8.40 6.43
N PRO A 94 16.87 9.10 6.13
CA PRO A 94 16.91 10.24 5.23
C PRO A 94 17.94 11.27 5.68
N ASP A 95 18.49 12.01 4.73
CA ASP A 95 19.44 13.07 5.01
C ASP A 95 18.81 14.18 5.88
N PHE A 96 19.34 14.35 7.10
CA PHE A 96 18.84 15.29 8.11
C PHE A 96 19.19 16.75 7.77
N ASP A 97 20.27 17.01 7.02
CA ASP A 97 20.76 18.37 6.72
C ASP A 97 19.77 19.19 5.88
N LYS A 98 18.77 18.53 5.29
CA LYS A 98 17.70 19.15 4.49
C LYS A 98 16.53 19.67 5.33
N LEU A 99 16.44 19.32 6.62
CA LEU A 99 15.58 19.99 7.62
C LEU A 99 16.28 21.25 8.12
N SER A 100 16.57 22.19 7.21
CA SER A 100 17.02 23.51 7.64
C SER A 100 15.98 24.10 8.60
N LEU A 101 16.46 24.74 9.68
CA LEU A 101 15.69 25.45 10.71
C LEU A 101 14.77 26.57 10.16
N SER A 102 14.66 26.69 8.83
CA SER A 102 13.75 27.52 8.06
C SER A 102 12.33 26.94 8.01
N ASN A 103 11.55 27.09 9.08
CA ASN A 103 10.07 26.98 9.13
C ASN A 103 9.37 25.79 8.45
N LYS A 104 10.09 24.74 8.02
CA LYS A 104 9.50 23.55 7.40
C LYS A 104 9.25 22.50 8.47
N GLN A 105 8.03 21.98 8.49
CA GLN A 105 7.63 20.93 9.42
C GLN A 105 8.25 19.57 9.05
N SER A 106 8.50 19.33 7.77
CA SER A 106 8.97 18.04 7.24
C SER A 106 10.13 18.17 6.25
N SER A 107 11.00 17.15 6.20
CA SER A 107 12.02 17.03 5.16
C SER A 107 11.39 16.68 3.81
N LYS A 108 12.18 16.80 2.73
CA LYS A 108 11.80 16.16 1.47
C LYS A 108 11.69 14.64 1.71
N PRO A 109 10.63 13.98 1.20
CA PRO A 109 10.54 12.53 1.27
C PRO A 109 11.57 11.86 0.36
N VAL A 110 12.03 10.70 0.81
CA VAL A 110 12.85 9.75 0.05
C VAL A 110 11.95 8.57 -0.28
N ILE A 111 11.75 8.30 -1.57
CA ILE A 111 10.97 7.15 -2.03
C ILE A 111 11.86 5.91 -1.88
N VAL A 112 11.46 4.99 -1.02
CA VAL A 112 12.18 3.74 -0.72
C VAL A 112 11.47 2.50 -1.25
N GLY A 113 10.31 2.68 -1.88
CA GLY A 113 9.66 1.64 -2.65
C GLY A 113 8.66 2.22 -3.64
N LYS A 114 8.53 1.57 -4.80
CA LYS A 114 7.57 1.93 -5.84
C LYS A 114 7.01 0.67 -6.49
N TRP A 115 5.69 0.57 -6.53
CA TRP A 115 4.96 -0.54 -7.15
C TRP A 115 3.62 -0.06 -7.73
N TYR A 116 2.98 -0.91 -8.53
CA TYR A 116 1.65 -0.66 -9.08
C TYR A 116 0.61 -1.57 -8.42
N ILE A 117 -0.53 -0.98 -8.06
CA ILE A 117 -1.70 -1.69 -7.57
C ILE A 117 -2.73 -1.78 -8.69
N PRO A 118 -3.13 -2.99 -9.11
CA PRO A 118 -4.19 -3.16 -10.10
C PRO A 118 -5.53 -2.62 -9.59
N PHE A 119 -6.34 -2.05 -10.48
CA PHE A 119 -7.65 -1.47 -10.17
C PHE A 119 -8.59 -2.42 -9.40
N ILE A 120 -8.45 -3.75 -9.54
CA ILE A 120 -9.30 -4.72 -8.81
C ILE A 120 -9.21 -4.57 -7.27
N PHE A 121 -8.11 -4.01 -6.75
CA PHE A 121 -7.91 -3.74 -5.33
C PHE A 121 -8.29 -2.32 -4.89
N ILE A 122 -8.71 -1.46 -5.82
CA ILE A 122 -9.09 -0.07 -5.56
C ILE A 122 -10.52 0.16 -6.06
N LYS A 123 -11.36 0.81 -5.25
CA LYS A 123 -12.75 1.11 -5.60
C LYS A 123 -12.88 2.61 -5.81
N GLU A 124 -13.14 3.02 -7.04
CA GLU A 124 -13.31 4.43 -7.41
C GLU A 124 -14.29 4.53 -8.58
N GLY A 125 -15.27 5.43 -8.47
CA GLY A 125 -16.22 5.72 -9.55
C GLY A 125 -16.93 4.49 -10.12
N MET A 126 -17.24 4.54 -11.42
CA MET A 126 -17.83 3.41 -12.13
C MET A 126 -16.74 2.46 -12.66
N LEU A 127 -16.94 1.15 -12.49
CA LEU A 127 -15.96 0.12 -12.88
C LEU A 127 -15.47 0.26 -14.33
N LYS A 128 -16.38 0.58 -15.26
CA LYS A 128 -16.04 0.75 -16.68
C LYS A 128 -15.08 1.93 -16.90
N ASP A 129 -15.30 3.03 -16.19
CA ASP A 129 -14.47 4.23 -16.30
C ASP A 129 -13.11 3.99 -15.63
N GLN A 130 -13.11 3.32 -14.47
CA GLN A 130 -11.89 2.94 -13.78
C GLN A 130 -11.02 2.02 -14.64
N MET A 131 -11.60 0.98 -15.25
CA MET A 131 -10.86 0.05 -16.13
C MET A 131 -10.26 0.73 -17.36
N THR A 132 -10.85 1.84 -17.81
CA THR A 132 -10.39 2.57 -19.01
C THR A 132 -9.36 3.65 -18.69
N ARG A 133 -9.48 4.31 -17.53
CA ARG A 133 -8.65 5.46 -17.14
C ARG A 133 -7.56 5.12 -16.12
N SER A 134 -7.83 4.19 -15.22
CA SER A 134 -7.03 3.93 -14.02
C SER A 134 -6.88 2.42 -13.80
N MET A 135 -6.31 1.71 -14.78
CA MET A 135 -6.10 0.27 -14.69
C MET A 135 -5.06 -0.12 -13.64
N TYR A 136 -4.06 0.73 -13.43
CA TYR A 136 -3.00 0.58 -12.45
C TYR A 136 -2.82 1.90 -11.69
N TYR A 137 -2.68 1.79 -10.37
CA TYR A 137 -2.42 2.93 -9.49
C TYR A 137 -0.98 2.86 -9.03
N GLU A 138 -0.25 3.95 -9.19
CA GLU A 138 1.09 4.07 -8.64
C GLU A 138 1.01 4.13 -7.11
N THR A 139 1.93 3.44 -6.45
CA THR A 139 2.05 3.45 -5.00
C THR A 139 3.51 3.56 -4.63
N THR A 140 3.82 4.53 -3.77
CA THR A 140 5.15 4.78 -3.26
C THR A 140 5.18 4.52 -1.75
N LEU A 141 6.31 4.04 -1.27
CA LEU A 141 6.67 4.06 0.14
C LEU A 141 7.71 5.14 0.36
N GLU A 142 7.43 6.08 1.25
CA GLU A 142 8.26 7.25 1.49
C GLU A 142 8.76 7.29 2.94
N GLN A 143 10.02 7.68 3.11
CA GLN A 143 10.61 8.00 4.41
C GLN A 143 11.02 9.46 4.45
N ARG A 144 10.67 10.15 5.54
CA ARG A 144 11.02 11.54 5.75
C ARG A 144 11.14 11.84 7.24
N TRP A 145 11.87 12.90 7.56
CA TRP A 145 11.90 13.44 8.91
C TRP A 145 10.71 14.38 9.11
N GLU A 146 9.99 14.20 10.22
CA GLU A 146 8.94 15.10 10.70
C GLU A 146 9.42 15.74 11.98
N ARG A 147 9.41 17.08 12.03
CA ARG A 147 9.69 17.81 13.24
C ARG A 147 8.51 17.64 14.19
N ILE A 148 8.78 17.25 15.42
CA ILE A 148 7.77 17.02 16.45
C ILE A 148 7.82 18.08 17.55
N PHE A 149 8.95 18.79 17.67
CA PHE A 149 9.14 19.85 18.66
C PHE A 149 10.09 20.94 18.14
N GLU A 150 9.84 22.17 18.58
CA GLU A 150 10.72 23.32 18.35
C GLU A 150 10.64 24.27 19.53
N CYS A 151 11.80 24.68 20.06
CA CYS A 151 11.85 25.76 21.04
C CYS A 151 13.02 26.70 20.77
N ASN A 152 12.80 27.98 21.05
CA ASN A 152 13.84 29.01 21.02
C ASN A 152 14.13 29.49 22.43
N ARG A 153 15.38 29.85 22.69
CA ARG A 153 15.73 30.51 23.95
C ARG A 153 15.20 31.94 23.93
N ASN A 154 14.05 32.17 24.57
CA ASN A 154 13.58 33.53 24.82
C ASN A 154 14.44 34.16 25.93
N ASN A 155 14.88 35.41 25.75
CA ASN A 155 15.77 36.17 26.64
C ASN A 155 15.31 36.34 28.11
N GLY A 156 14.20 35.72 28.54
CA GLY A 156 13.62 35.86 29.88
C GLY A 156 13.72 34.62 30.78
N HIS A 157 14.00 33.42 30.25
CA HIS A 157 14.11 32.21 31.06
C HIS A 157 15.43 31.47 30.78
N ASN A 158 16.42 31.74 31.64
CA ASN A 158 17.66 30.96 31.76
C ASN A 158 17.35 29.59 32.38
N LYS A 159 16.79 28.68 31.59
CA LYS A 159 16.87 27.26 31.93
C LYS A 159 17.84 26.61 30.96
N ASP A 160 18.92 26.09 31.52
CA ASP A 160 19.88 25.26 30.80
C ASP A 160 19.25 23.90 30.40
N ASN A 161 18.06 23.60 30.92
CA ASN A 161 17.30 22.40 30.63
C ASN A 161 16.10 22.71 29.74
N VAL A 162 15.94 21.95 28.65
CA VAL A 162 14.74 21.93 27.80
C VAL A 162 14.00 20.63 28.02
N VAL A 163 12.71 20.73 28.38
CA VAL A 163 11.83 19.58 28.49
C VAL A 163 11.00 19.49 27.21
N VAL A 164 11.18 18.40 26.48
CA VAL A 164 10.34 17.98 25.36
C VAL A 164 9.25 17.07 25.92
N ASP A 165 7.99 17.46 25.76
CA ASP A 165 6.82 16.65 26.07
C ASP A 165 5.79 16.85 24.96
N VAL A 166 5.81 15.98 23.96
CA VAL A 166 4.94 16.07 22.77
C VAL A 166 4.22 14.75 22.52
N SER A 167 2.97 14.83 22.09
CA SER A 167 2.17 13.66 21.71
C SER A 167 2.04 13.61 20.19
N ILE A 168 2.44 12.50 19.58
CA ILE A 168 2.55 12.35 18.12
C ILE A 168 1.58 11.27 17.66
N GLU A 169 0.83 11.53 16.58
CA GLU A 169 0.01 10.50 15.93
C GLU A 169 0.90 9.53 15.12
N ILE A 170 0.81 8.24 15.41
CA ILE A 170 1.69 7.20 14.84
C ILE A 170 1.10 6.48 13.62
N GLU A 171 -0.20 6.64 13.36
CA GLU A 171 -0.92 6.00 12.25
C GLU A 171 -1.78 7.03 11.51
N VAL A 172 -1.23 7.57 10.42
CA VAL A 172 -1.94 8.51 9.55
C VAL A 172 -1.99 7.91 8.16
N VAL A 173 -3.19 7.79 7.60
CA VAL A 173 -3.36 7.40 6.20
C VAL A 173 -3.91 8.57 5.44
N SER A 174 -3.07 9.08 4.53
CA SER A 174 -3.42 10.16 3.63
C SER A 174 -3.67 9.60 2.24
N LEU A 175 -4.80 9.98 1.65
CA LEU A 175 -5.02 9.80 0.23
C LEU A 175 -4.73 11.10 -0.52
N PHE A 176 -3.98 10.96 -1.60
CA PHE A 176 -3.69 12.03 -2.54
C PHE A 176 -4.46 11.77 -3.82
N GLY A 177 -5.39 12.65 -4.16
CA GLY A 177 -6.17 12.59 -5.41
C GLY A 177 -6.11 13.93 -6.14
N GLY A 178 -5.93 13.89 -7.46
CA GLY A 178 -6.07 15.07 -8.33
C GLY A 178 -5.27 16.29 -7.85
N ASP A 179 -5.90 17.48 -7.84
CA ASP A 179 -5.34 18.82 -7.55
C ASP A 179 -4.72 19.02 -6.14
N GLN A 180 -3.92 18.07 -5.65
CA GLN A 180 -3.12 18.13 -4.42
C GLN A 180 -3.91 18.34 -3.13
N LYS A 181 -5.21 18.02 -3.10
CA LYS A 181 -5.96 18.00 -1.86
C LYS A 181 -5.71 16.70 -1.13
N GLU A 182 -4.82 16.76 -0.15
CA GLU A 182 -4.59 15.69 0.81
C GLU A 182 -5.87 15.47 1.63
N THR A 183 -6.45 14.28 1.52
CA THR A 183 -7.47 13.84 2.47
C THR A 183 -6.76 12.97 3.50
N THR A 184 -6.41 13.59 4.62
CA THR A 184 -5.79 12.91 5.76
C THR A 184 -6.86 12.26 6.61
N THR A 185 -6.79 10.94 6.78
CA THR A 185 -7.61 10.21 7.73
C THR A 185 -6.71 9.56 8.77
N VAL A 186 -6.89 9.93 10.03
CA VAL A 186 -6.21 9.26 11.14
C VAL A 186 -6.78 7.85 11.26
N MET A 187 -5.89 6.86 11.16
CA MET A 187 -6.23 5.46 11.34
C MET A 187 -5.96 5.11 12.79
N LEU A 188 -7.02 4.80 13.53
CA LEU A 188 -6.86 4.17 14.83
C LEU A 188 -6.94 2.66 14.61
N SER A 189 -6.05 1.92 15.25
CA SER A 189 -6.08 0.45 15.23
C SER A 189 -7.45 -0.10 15.66
N ASP A 190 -8.15 0.57 16.59
CA ASP A 190 -9.52 0.22 17.02
C ASP A 190 -10.64 0.63 16.04
N GLN A 191 -10.33 1.51 15.08
CA GLN A 191 -11.23 1.94 14.01
C GLN A 191 -10.96 1.22 12.70
N TYR A 192 -9.82 0.54 12.56
CA TYR A 192 -9.49 -0.24 11.37
C TYR A 192 -10.63 -1.19 11.01
N GLU A 193 -11.05 -2.05 11.93
CA GLU A 193 -12.16 -2.97 11.71
C GLU A 193 -13.51 -2.25 11.52
N LYS A 194 -13.74 -1.15 12.25
CA LYS A 194 -15.00 -0.39 12.19
C LYS A 194 -15.20 0.34 10.86
N ARG A 195 -14.10 0.70 10.17
CA ARG A 195 -14.13 1.41 8.88
C ARG A 195 -14.16 0.47 7.69
N MET A 196 -13.94 -0.82 7.92
CA MET A 196 -13.99 -1.84 6.88
C MET A 196 -15.44 -2.20 6.57
N VAL A 197 -15.84 -1.95 5.34
CA VAL A 197 -17.13 -2.40 4.82
C VAL A 197 -16.84 -3.35 3.67
N ASP A 198 -17.23 -4.60 3.82
CA ASP A 198 -17.03 -5.65 2.82
C ASP A 198 -15.55 -5.84 2.41
N GLY A 199 -14.65 -5.76 3.38
CA GLY A 199 -13.20 -5.86 3.15
C GLY A 199 -12.60 -4.67 2.39
N VAL A 200 -13.33 -3.54 2.30
CA VAL A 200 -12.87 -2.30 1.70
C VAL A 200 -12.80 -1.20 2.75
N MET A 201 -11.65 -0.52 2.80
CA MET A 201 -11.42 0.67 3.59
C MET A 201 -11.78 1.90 2.77
N TRP A 202 -12.82 2.62 3.19
CA TRP A 202 -13.30 3.79 2.46
C TRP A 202 -12.71 5.09 3.01
N PHE A 203 -12.20 5.90 2.09
CA PHE A 203 -11.72 7.25 2.33
C PHE A 203 -12.69 8.24 1.70
N LYS A 204 -13.18 9.18 2.51
CA LYS A 204 -14.15 10.17 2.06
C LYS A 204 -13.43 11.47 1.74
N SER A 205 -13.52 11.90 0.49
CA SER A 205 -13.22 13.28 0.11
C SER A 205 -14.42 14.17 0.47
N ASP A 206 -14.16 15.45 0.75
CA ASP A 206 -15.21 16.46 0.95
C ASP A 206 -16.08 16.67 -0.32
N SER A 207 -15.58 16.26 -1.50
CA SER A 207 -16.37 16.19 -2.73
C SER A 207 -17.26 14.94 -2.75
N ARG A 208 -18.56 15.13 -2.97
CA ARG A 208 -19.60 14.07 -2.91
C ARG A 208 -19.43 12.92 -3.92
N SER A 209 -18.44 12.95 -4.81
CA SER A 209 -18.26 12.00 -5.91
C SER A 209 -16.97 11.15 -5.85
N ASP A 210 -16.04 11.45 -4.93
CA ASP A 210 -14.65 10.97 -5.06
C ASP A 210 -14.23 10.08 -3.88
N ASN A 211 -15.14 9.22 -3.41
CA ASN A 211 -14.75 8.22 -2.40
C ASN A 211 -13.85 7.18 -3.05
N VAL A 212 -12.68 6.99 -2.46
CA VAL A 212 -11.74 5.94 -2.87
C VAL A 212 -11.76 4.86 -1.80
N GLY A 213 -11.92 3.61 -2.22
CA GLY A 213 -11.87 2.44 -1.37
C GLY A 213 -10.61 1.63 -1.62
N LEU A 214 -9.90 1.22 -0.57
CA LEU A 214 -8.75 0.32 -0.67
C LEU A 214 -9.10 -1.06 -0.09
N ARG A 215 -8.89 -2.14 -0.84
CA ARG A 215 -9.15 -3.49 -0.32
C ARG A 215 -8.16 -3.86 0.79
N SER A 216 -8.62 -4.68 1.74
CA SER A 216 -7.89 -5.02 2.97
C SER A 216 -6.52 -5.61 2.70
N GLU A 217 -6.37 -6.40 1.64
CA GLU A 217 -5.14 -7.08 1.32
C GLU A 217 -4.01 -6.10 1.01
N ILE A 218 -4.33 -4.93 0.45
CA ILE A 218 -3.33 -3.87 0.25
C ILE A 218 -2.96 -3.22 1.58
N VAL A 219 -3.97 -2.87 2.40
CA VAL A 219 -3.72 -2.18 3.67
C VAL A 219 -2.93 -3.07 4.63
N GLU A 220 -3.31 -4.34 4.73
CA GLU A 220 -2.60 -5.37 5.51
C GLU A 220 -1.18 -5.58 4.97
N ARG A 221 -0.98 -5.56 3.65
CA ARG A 221 0.35 -5.66 3.08
C ARG A 221 1.22 -4.45 3.44
N MET A 222 0.68 -3.23 3.38
CA MET A 222 1.40 -2.01 3.78
C MET A 222 1.79 -2.06 5.26
N ILE A 223 0.85 -2.43 6.14
CA ILE A 223 1.10 -2.61 7.57
C ILE A 223 2.23 -3.63 7.79
N TRP A 224 2.15 -4.78 7.14
CA TRP A 224 3.17 -5.82 7.26
C TRP A 224 4.56 -5.37 6.76
N GLU A 225 4.61 -4.54 5.71
CA GLU A 225 5.84 -3.93 5.20
C GLU A 225 6.46 -2.92 6.17
N GLU A 226 5.67 -2.22 6.99
CA GLU A 226 6.15 -1.36 8.07
C GLU A 226 6.60 -2.16 9.29
N GLU A 227 5.81 -3.15 9.72
CA GLU A 227 6.10 -3.96 10.90
C GLU A 227 7.44 -4.70 10.80
N ARG A 228 7.72 -5.28 9.63
CA ARG A 228 9.00 -5.97 9.38
C ARG A 228 10.21 -5.04 9.37
N PHE A 229 9.99 -3.73 9.24
CA PHE A 229 11.03 -2.70 9.30
C PHE A 229 11.14 -2.07 10.70
N GLY A 230 10.50 -2.68 11.71
CA GLY A 230 10.62 -2.31 13.11
C GLY A 230 9.56 -1.31 13.59
N TRP A 231 8.58 -0.96 12.73
CA TRP A 231 7.41 -0.24 13.21
C TRP A 231 6.56 -1.16 14.11
N VAL A 232 6.10 -0.65 15.24
CA VAL A 232 5.25 -1.41 16.16
C VAL A 232 3.88 -0.79 16.15
N ARG A 233 2.89 -1.57 15.71
CA ARG A 233 1.49 -1.16 15.72
C ARG A 233 1.04 -0.89 17.16
N GLY A 234 0.63 0.35 17.42
CA GLY A 234 0.16 0.77 18.73
C GLY A 234 -1.35 0.60 18.90
N ASN A 235 -1.79 0.33 20.13
CA ASN A 235 -3.20 0.43 20.49
C ASN A 235 -3.62 1.89 20.79
N GLU A 236 -2.62 2.78 20.95
CA GLU A 236 -2.82 4.17 21.31
C GLU A 236 -2.74 5.07 20.08
N ARG A 237 -3.65 6.05 20.00
CA ARG A 237 -3.68 7.05 18.92
C ARG A 237 -2.40 7.88 18.85
N GLN A 238 -1.85 8.19 20.01
CA GLN A 238 -0.71 9.09 20.15
C GLN A 238 0.35 8.44 21.03
N VAL A 239 1.61 8.62 20.66
CA VAL A 239 2.75 8.26 21.51
C VAL A 239 3.32 9.54 22.10
N SER A 240 3.50 9.56 23.43
CA SER A 240 4.16 10.67 24.10
C SER A 240 5.67 10.53 24.04
N VAL A 241 6.35 11.52 23.48
CA VAL A 241 7.81 11.65 23.51
C VAL A 241 8.18 12.61 24.63
N LYS A 242 8.81 12.07 25.68
CA LYS A 242 9.31 12.82 26.83
C LYS A 242 10.82 12.74 26.90
N ARG A 243 11.50 13.88 26.81
CA ARG A 243 12.96 13.97 26.90
C ARG A 243 13.37 15.27 27.59
N GLU A 244 14.38 15.20 28.43
CA GLU A 244 15.03 16.39 28.98
C GLU A 244 16.42 16.53 28.37
N GLU A 245 16.72 17.69 27.80
CA GLU A 245 18.01 18.02 27.22
C GLU A 245 18.69 19.08 28.09
N GLN A 246 19.88 18.78 28.59
CA GLN A 246 20.69 19.71 29.37
C GLN A 246 21.77 20.31 28.49
N PHE A 247 21.77 21.63 28.37
CA PHE A 247 22.75 22.38 27.59
C PHE A 247 23.76 23.03 28.53
N GLY A 248 24.87 22.34 28.78
CA GLY A 248 26.04 22.92 29.44
C GLY A 248 26.98 23.61 28.44
N GLY A 249 27.40 24.85 28.73
CA GLY A 249 28.45 25.51 27.94
C GLY A 249 28.42 27.04 27.95
N VAL A 250 29.58 27.65 27.71
CA VAL A 250 29.81 29.12 27.77
C VAL A 250 29.02 29.87 26.69
N HIS A 251 28.63 29.22 25.60
CA HIS A 251 27.99 29.88 24.45
C HIS A 251 26.46 29.74 24.39
N GLY A 252 25.88 28.93 25.30
CA GLY A 252 24.43 28.70 25.36
C GLY A 252 23.84 28.09 24.09
N TRP A 253 22.63 27.55 24.19
CA TRP A 253 21.84 27.13 23.02
C TRP A 253 20.94 28.29 22.55
N LYS A 254 20.63 28.34 21.25
CA LYS A 254 19.74 29.36 20.65
C LYS A 254 18.38 28.78 20.25
N LYS A 255 18.40 27.59 19.64
CA LYS A 255 17.24 26.91 19.08
C LYS A 255 17.44 25.40 19.18
N LEU A 256 16.40 24.70 19.58
CA LEU A 256 16.32 23.25 19.58
C LEU A 256 15.13 22.83 18.72
N GLY A 257 15.32 21.81 17.91
CA GLY A 257 14.23 21.11 17.22
C GLY A 257 14.58 19.63 17.10
N CYS A 258 13.56 18.79 17.13
CA CYS A 258 13.66 17.35 16.90
C CYS A 258 12.48 16.87 16.07
#